data_AF-A0A1Y2JRE6-F1
#
_entry.id   AF-A0A1Y2JRE6-F1
#
_cell.length_a   1.000
_cell.length_b   1.000
_cell.length_c   1.000
_cell.angle_alpha   90.00
_cell.angle_beta   90.00
_cell.angle_gamma   90.00
#
_symmetry.space_group_name_H-M   'P 1'
#
loop_
_entity.id
_entity.type
_entity.pdbx_description
1 polymer ?
#
loop_
_entity_poly.entity_id
_entity_poly.type
_entity_poly.pdbx_seq_one_letter_code
_entity_poly.pdbx_strand_id
1 'polypeptide(L)' 'MPRYHFDLVDSKTVTDEGGAELPDDIRALDVAEEIARRLRKESPELQGHHFSILVTNQDGEEIGRVSLDVLH' A
#
# COMPACT_ATOMS: atom_id res chain seq x y z
N MET A 1 -9.80 -12.36 -12.40
CA MET A 1 -9.59 -12.08 -10.96
C MET A 1 -9.72 -10.57 -10.79
N PRO A 2 -10.26 -10.07 -9.67
CA PRO A 2 -10.30 -8.63 -9.45
C PRO A 2 -8.89 -8.06 -9.40
N ARG A 3 -8.71 -6.90 -10.02
CA ARG A 3 -7.44 -6.18 -10.02
C ARG A 3 -7.47 -5.17 -8.89
N TYR A 4 -6.43 -5.18 -8.08
CA TYR A 4 -6.23 -4.22 -7.01
C TYR A 4 -5.06 -3.34 -7.35
N HIS A 5 -5.13 -2.08 -6.94
CA HIS A 5 -4.11 -1.08 -7.10
C HIS A 5 -3.51 -0.76 -5.73
N PHE A 6 -2.19 -0.65 -5.69
CA PHE A 6 -1.41 -0.33 -4.51
C PHE A 6 -0.76 1.02 -4.74
N ASP A 7 -1.37 2.07 -4.19
CA ASP A 7 -0.87 3.42 -4.31
C ASP A 7 -0.17 3.82 -3.01
N LEU A 8 1.13 4.09 -3.10
CA LEU A 8 1.88 4.68 -2.02
C LEU A 8 1.56 6.18 -1.95
N VAL A 9 0.74 6.55 -0.98
CA VAL A 9 0.31 7.93 -0.74
C VAL A 9 1.05 8.52 0.46
N ASP A 10 1.57 9.72 0.27
CA ASP A 10 2.06 10.63 1.31
C ASP A 10 1.25 11.94 1.25
N SER A 11 1.35 12.72 2.32
CA SER A 11 0.93 14.12 2.41
C SER A 11 1.27 14.99 1.18
N LYS A 12 2.31 14.65 0.40
CA LYS A 12 2.75 15.43 -0.78
C LYS A 12 2.86 14.64 -2.08
N THR A 13 2.96 13.31 -2.05
CA THR A 13 3.24 12.51 -3.25
C THR A 13 2.40 11.25 -3.31
N VAL A 14 1.91 10.92 -4.50
CA VAL A 14 1.24 9.65 -4.81
C VAL A 14 2.11 8.91 -5.81
N THR A 15 2.54 7.71 -5.45
CA THR A 15 3.34 6.81 -6.30
C THR A 15 2.58 5.50 -6.45
N ASP A 16 2.25 5.13 -7.69
CA ASP A 16 1.70 3.80 -7.99
C ASP A 16 2.81 2.77 -7.79
N GLU A 17 2.69 1.91 -6.78
CA GLU A 17 3.57 0.76 -6.55
C GLU A 17 3.18 -0.42 -7.45
N GLY A 18 2.10 -0.27 -8.22
CA GLY A 18 1.60 -1.23 -9.18
C GLY A 18 0.27 -1.84 -8.76
N GLY A 19 -0.35 -2.57 -9.70
CA GLY A 19 -1.56 -3.33 -9.45
C GLY A 19 -1.35 -4.83 -9.53
N ALA A 20 -1.98 -5.59 -8.64
CA ALA A 20 -1.95 -7.05 -8.64
C ALA A 20 -3.36 -7.63 -8.80
N GLU A 21 -3.46 -8.73 -9.54
CA GLU A 21 -4.68 -9.53 -9.61
C GLU A 21 -4.74 -10.44 -8.38
N LEU A 22 -5.65 -10.16 -7.47
CA LEU A 22 -5.80 -10.91 -6.23
C LEU A 22 -7.20 -11.51 -6.14
N PRO A 23 -7.37 -12.62 -5.41
CA PRO A 23 -8.67 -13.28 -5.35
C PRO A 23 -9.67 -12.51 -4.47
N ASP A 24 -9.20 -11.88 -3.38
CA ASP A 24 -10.03 -11.27 -2.35
C ASP A 24 -9.33 -10.07 -1.68
N ASP A 25 -10.13 -9.22 -1.06
CA ASP A 25 -9.69 -8.04 -0.29
C ASP A 25 -8.67 -8.40 0.81
N ILE A 26 -8.85 -9.55 1.48
CA ILE A 26 -7.93 -10.02 2.52
C ILE A 26 -6.52 -10.21 1.95
N ARG A 27 -6.42 -10.79 0.74
CA ARG A 27 -5.12 -10.98 0.08
C ARG A 27 -4.52 -9.65 -0.36
N ALA A 28 -5.35 -8.70 -0.75
CA ALA A 28 -4.89 -7.35 -1.07
C ALA A 28 -4.28 -6.65 0.14
N LEU A 29 -4.90 -6.77 1.31
CA LEU A 29 -4.35 -6.23 2.55
C LEU A 29 -3.04 -6.93 2.97
N ASP A 30 -2.96 -8.26 2.88
CA ASP A 30 -1.71 -9.00 3.15
C ASP A 30 -0.55 -8.50 2.26
N VAL A 31 -0.80 -8.36 0.96
CA VAL A 31 0.19 -7.86 0.00
C VAL A 31 0.59 -6.42 0.31
N ALA A 32 -0.37 -5.54 0.63
CA ALA A 32 -0.08 -4.16 1.03
C ALA A 32 0.83 -4.10 2.27
N GLU A 33 0.61 -5.01 3.23
CA GLU A 33 1.44 -5.10 4.44
C GLU A 33 2.85 -5.63 4.14
N GLU A 34 2.98 -6.58 3.21
CA GLU A 34 4.29 -7.03 2.71
C GLU A 34 5.05 -5.91 1.99
N ILE A 35 4.38 -5.14 1.12
CA ILE A 35 4.98 -4.00 0.43
C ILE A 35 5.42 -2.94 1.45
N ALA A 36 4.56 -2.58 2.41
CA ALA A 36 4.89 -1.65 3.48
C ALA A 36 6.12 -2.11 4.29
N ARG A 37 6.18 -3.39 4.67
CA ARG A 37 7.35 -3.97 5.36
C ARG A 37 8.61 -3.93 4.50
N ARG A 38 8.48 -4.18 3.20
CA ARG A 38 9.59 -4.20 2.27
C ARG A 38 10.15 -2.79 2.05
N LEU A 39 9.30 -1.81 1.76
CA LEU A 39 9.67 -0.40 1.65
C LEU A 39 10.35 0.12 2.93
N ARG A 40 9.86 -0.27 4.11
CA ARG A 40 10.53 0.07 5.38
C ARG A 40 11.95 -0.46 5.49
N LYS A 41 12.23 -1.64 4.93
CA LYS A 41 13.57 -2.24 4.92
C LYS A 41 14.47 -1.64 3.84
N GLU A 42 13.92 -1.44 2.64
CA GLU A 42 14.66 -0.93 1.48
C GLU A 42 14.89 0.58 1.52
N SER A 43 14.01 1.32 2.19
CA SER A 43 14.06 2.79 2.26
C SER A 43 13.58 3.31 3.61
N PRO A 44 14.43 3.23 4.66
CA PRO A 44 14.14 3.83 5.96
C PRO A 44 13.93 5.36 5.88
N GLU A 45 14.36 6.01 4.80
CA GLU A 45 14.11 7.43 4.50
C GLU A 45 12.60 7.75 4.36
N LEU A 46 11.80 6.75 3.95
CA LEU A 46 10.34 6.86 3.87
C LEU A 46 9.67 6.76 5.26
N GLN A 47 10.37 6.28 6.30
CA GLN A 47 9.79 6.21 7.66
C GLN A 47 9.58 7.58 8.32
N GLY A 48 10.03 8.68 7.71
CA GLY A 48 9.86 10.04 8.27
C GLY A 48 8.69 10.84 7.69
N HIS A 49 7.96 10.28 6.73
CA HIS A 49 7.02 11.04 5.91
C HIS A 49 5.56 10.55 6.02
N HIS A 50 5.19 9.71 7.00
CA HIS A 50 3.81 9.21 7.12
C HIS A 50 3.25 8.57 5.83
N PHE A 51 4.11 7.90 5.06
CA PHE A 51 3.66 7.16 3.89
C PHE A 51 2.64 6.09 4.26
N SER A 52 1.68 5.85 3.39
CA SER A 52 0.66 4.82 3.54
C SER A 52 0.41 4.15 2.20
N ILE A 53 0.23 2.84 2.21
CA ILE A 53 -0.19 2.09 1.02
C ILE A 53 -1.71 2.07 1.01
N LEU A 54 -2.30 2.76 0.05
CA LEU A 54 -3.71 2.73 -0.24
C LEU A 54 -3.99 1.55 -1.17
N VAL A 55 -4.94 0.70 -0.76
CA VAL A 55 -5.41 -0.44 -1.55
C VAL A 55 -6.76 -0.06 -2.15
N THR A 56 -6.82 0.06 -3.46
CA THR A 56 -8.07 0.29 -4.19
C THR A 56 -8.40 -0.90 -5.08
N ASN A 57 -9.70 -1.17 -5.28
CA ASN A 57 -10.14 -2.15 -6.26
C ASN A 57 -10.13 -1.56 -7.68
N GLN A 58 -10.48 -2.38 -8.68
CA GLN A 58 -10.56 -1.97 -10.08
C GLN A 58 -11.60 -0.86 -10.34
N ASP A 59 -12.58 -0.71 -9.45
CA ASP A 59 -13.61 0.32 -9.49
C ASP A 59 -13.15 1.62 -8.79
N GLY A 60 -11.95 1.62 -8.19
CA GLY A 60 -11.37 2.74 -7.46
C GLY A 60 -11.88 2.90 -6.02
N GLU A 61 -12.60 1.91 -5.49
CA GLU A 61 -13.03 1.91 -4.09
C GLU A 61 -11.87 1.54 -3.17
N GLU A 62 -11.70 2.33 -2.10
CA GLU A 62 -10.74 2.03 -1.04
C GLU A 62 -11.17 0.78 -0.28
N ILE A 63 -10.37 -0.26 -0.42
CA ILE A 63 -10.53 -1.53 0.32
C ILE A 63 -9.87 -1.41 1.69
N GLY A 64 -8.74 -0.72 1.74
CA GLY A 64 -8.07 -0.40 2.99
C GLY A 64 -6.76 0.33 2.80
N ARG A 65 -6.13 0.71 3.91
CA ARG A 65 -4.88 1.47 3.90
C ARG A 65 -3.92 0.97 4.97
N VAL A 66 -2.67 0.74 4.60
CA VAL A 66 -1.61 0.28 5.49
C VAL A 66 -0.56 1.38 5.69
N SER A 67 -0.41 1.89 6.90
CA SER A 67 0.58 2.92 7.21
C SER A 67 2.00 2.34 7.25
N LEU A 68 2.96 3.02 6.62
CA LEU A 68 4.39 2.72 6.78
C LEU A 68 4.94 3.29 8.09
N ASP A 69 4.20 4.16 8.77
CA ASP A 69 4.51 4.65 10.11
C ASP A 69 3.96 3.66 11.15
N VAL A 70 4.74 2.64 11.53
CA VAL A 70 4.45 1.90 12.77
C VAL A 70 5.64 2.14 13.68
N LEU A 71 5.45 3.14 14.53
CA LEU A 71 6.13 3.28 15.82
C LEU A 71 5.91 1.97 16.60
N HIS A 72 6.99 1.21 16.79
CA HIS A 72 7.06 0.22 17.86
C HIS A 72 8.23 0.57 18.77
#